data_AF-A0A8J5HM33-F1
#
_entry.id   AF-A0A8J5HM33-F1
#
_cell.length_a   1.000
_cell.length_b   1.000
_cell.length_c   1.000
_cell.angle_alpha   90.00
_cell.angle_beta   90.00
_cell.angle_gamma   90.00
#
_symmetry.space_group_name_H-M   'P 1'
#
loop_
_entity.id
_entity.type
_entity.pdbx_description
1 polymer ?
#
loop_
_entity_poly.entity_id
_entity_poly.type
_entity_poly.pdbx_seq_one_letter_code
_entity_poly.pdbx_strand_id
1 'polypeptide(L)'
;MLLISPTAAAPFAVLAAHRLPHIPAKLFAFAPNSKPLPFGSSSLSRLRPMSWLGKLGFGLGGQSGATDAVSSIAQGPDDDVPAPGQEFAQFGAGCFWGVELAFQRVPGVTKTEVGYSQGNSHEPTYEDVCTGRTNHSEVVRVQYDPRQCSYYDLLDAFWARHDPTTLNRQGNDVGTQYRSGIYFYTPEQEKAARESIEKQQKTLNRKIVTEILPAKKFYRAEEYHQQYLEKGGRFGFQQSAAKGCNDPIRCYG
;
A
#
# COMPACT_ATOMS: atom_id res chain seq x y z
N MET A 1 65.47 23.28 -30.21
CA MET A 1 64.92 24.60 -30.61
C MET A 1 63.46 24.39 -30.94
N LEU A 2 62.57 25.20 -30.34
CA LEU A 2 61.08 25.17 -30.36
C LEU A 2 60.42 24.03 -29.57
N LEU A 3 60.15 24.19 -28.27
CA LEU A 3 59.12 24.99 -27.57
C LEU A 3 57.72 24.35 -27.61
N ILE A 4 57.36 23.77 -26.46
CA ILE A 4 56.07 23.23 -26.07
C ILE A 4 55.23 24.40 -25.54
N SER A 5 54.03 24.62 -26.09
CA SER A 5 53.05 25.59 -25.58
C SER A 5 51.99 24.89 -24.70
N PRO A 6 51.70 25.42 -23.49
CA PRO A 6 50.52 25.05 -22.71
C PRO A 6 49.55 26.23 -22.57
N THR A 7 48.26 26.03 -22.87
CA THR A 7 47.14 26.96 -22.55
C THR A 7 45.82 26.22 -22.80
N ALA A 8 44.75 26.31 -22.02
CA ALA A 8 44.44 27.09 -20.82
C ALA A 8 43.29 26.40 -20.06
N ALA A 9 43.32 26.52 -18.74
CA ALA A 9 42.24 26.10 -17.83
C ALA A 9 41.10 27.15 -17.83
N ALA A 10 39.85 26.69 -17.85
CA ALA A 10 38.66 27.52 -17.72
C ALA A 10 38.44 27.93 -16.24
N PRO A 11 37.93 29.14 -15.97
CA PRO A 11 37.76 29.63 -14.61
C PRO A 11 36.50 29.08 -13.94
N PHE A 12 36.63 28.75 -12.66
CA PHE A 12 35.52 28.53 -11.74
C PHE A 12 34.66 29.80 -11.63
N ALA A 13 33.39 29.71 -12.03
CA ALA A 13 32.39 30.70 -11.70
C ALA A 13 31.84 30.43 -10.30
N VAL A 14 32.22 31.26 -9.34
CA VAL A 14 31.58 31.37 -8.02
C VAL A 14 30.29 32.16 -8.21
N LEU A 15 29.14 31.48 -8.22
CA LEU A 15 27.84 32.14 -8.18
C LEU A 15 27.46 32.46 -6.74
N ALA A 16 27.26 33.75 -6.48
CA ALA A 16 26.92 34.32 -5.19
C ALA A 16 25.58 33.78 -4.65
N ALA A 17 25.56 33.47 -3.35
CA ALA A 17 24.35 33.20 -2.59
C ALA A 17 23.48 34.46 -2.53
N HIS A 18 22.37 34.47 -3.28
CA HIS A 18 21.33 35.48 -3.10
C HIS A 18 20.62 35.25 -1.77
N ARG A 19 20.69 36.25 -0.89
CA ARG A 19 19.93 36.33 0.37
C ARG A 19 18.43 36.37 0.04
N LEU A 20 17.68 35.39 0.55
CA LEU A 20 16.23 35.41 0.57
C LEU A 20 15.75 36.53 1.53
N PRO A 21 14.71 37.30 1.17
CA PRO A 21 14.12 38.27 2.08
C PRO A 21 13.39 37.58 3.24
N HIS A 22 13.67 38.07 4.46
CA HIS A 22 12.97 37.70 5.68
C HIS A 22 11.47 37.99 5.58
N ILE A 23 10.63 36.96 5.68
CA ILE A 23 9.18 37.08 5.84
C ILE A 23 8.90 37.13 7.36
N PRO A 24 8.27 38.19 7.91
CA PRO A 24 7.89 38.22 9.31
C PRO A 24 6.68 37.31 9.57
N ALA A 25 6.84 36.41 10.56
CA ALA A 25 5.74 35.62 11.11
C ALA A 25 4.74 36.55 11.81
N LYS A 26 3.59 36.81 11.16
CA LYS A 26 2.42 37.39 11.83
C LYS A 26 1.54 36.27 12.35
N LEU A 27 1.48 36.19 13.68
CA LEU A 27 0.45 35.56 14.47
C LEU A 27 -0.94 35.88 13.89
N PHE A 28 -1.70 34.85 13.54
CA PHE A 28 -3.16 34.90 13.61
C PHE A 28 -3.60 33.92 14.69
N ALA A 29 -3.75 34.46 15.89
CA ALA A 29 -4.59 33.89 16.92
C ALA A 29 -6.04 34.28 16.57
N PHE A 30 -6.90 33.31 16.30
CA PHE A 30 -8.34 33.48 16.37
C PHE A 30 -8.91 32.45 17.35
N ALA A 31 -9.71 32.97 18.27
CA ALA A 31 -10.18 32.34 19.47
C ALA A 31 -11.13 31.15 19.22
N PRO A 32 -11.18 30.17 20.14
CA PRO A 32 -12.21 29.15 20.15
C PRO A 32 -13.47 29.71 20.82
N ASN A 33 -14.62 29.71 20.16
CA ASN A 33 -15.87 29.91 20.87
C ASN A 33 -17.07 29.26 20.16
N SER A 34 -17.45 28.06 20.62
CA SER A 34 -18.85 27.62 20.61
C SER A 34 -19.07 26.51 21.65
N LYS A 35 -19.45 26.97 22.85
CA LYS A 35 -20.36 26.43 23.89
C LYS A 35 -20.58 24.90 24.01
N PRO A 36 -20.50 24.36 25.24
CA PRO A 36 -20.84 22.97 25.54
C PRO A 36 -22.36 22.74 25.62
N LEU A 37 -22.80 21.55 25.20
CA LEU A 37 -24.17 21.05 25.38
C LEU A 37 -24.41 20.62 26.85
N PRO A 38 -25.64 20.73 27.38
CA PRO A 38 -25.90 20.51 28.79
C PRO A 38 -26.03 19.02 29.14
N PHE A 39 -25.40 18.66 30.26
CA PHE A 39 -25.68 17.45 31.02
C PHE A 39 -27.10 17.53 31.61
N GLY A 40 -27.92 16.51 31.33
CA GLY A 40 -29.17 16.25 32.04
C GLY A 40 -29.01 14.99 32.90
N SER A 41 -29.11 15.16 34.22
CA SER A 41 -29.18 14.07 35.20
C SER A 41 -30.63 13.90 35.69
N SER A 42 -31.11 12.66 35.72
CA SER A 42 -32.03 12.08 36.73
C SER A 42 -32.34 10.65 36.25
N SER A 43 -32.05 9.56 36.97
CA SER A 43 -32.27 9.13 38.35
C SER A 43 -33.29 7.98 38.37
N LEU A 44 -33.07 7.05 39.31
CA LEU A 44 -33.90 5.94 39.80
C LEU A 44 -33.99 4.62 38.99
N SER A 45 -33.08 3.72 39.38
CA SER A 45 -33.38 2.45 40.06
C SER A 45 -34.51 1.54 39.54
N ARG A 46 -34.10 0.33 39.10
CA ARG A 46 -34.77 -0.91 39.52
C ARG A 46 -33.78 -2.07 39.63
N LEU A 47 -33.45 -2.39 40.87
CA LEU A 47 -32.89 -3.66 41.31
C LEU A 47 -33.97 -4.76 41.21
N ARG A 48 -33.61 -5.94 40.69
CA ARG A 48 -34.07 -7.27 41.18
C ARG A 48 -33.40 -8.42 40.38
N PRO A 49 -33.34 -9.65 40.92
CA PRO A 49 -32.10 -10.22 41.47
C PRO A 49 -31.52 -11.37 40.64
N MET A 50 -30.27 -11.74 40.99
CA MET A 50 -29.63 -12.99 40.56
C MET A 50 -30.40 -14.21 41.08
N SER A 51 -30.69 -15.15 40.17
CA SER A 51 -31.05 -16.53 40.49
C SER A 51 -29.91 -17.43 40.07
N TRP A 52 -29.24 -17.99 41.07
CA TRP A 52 -28.32 -19.11 40.96
C TRP A 52 -29.12 -20.37 41.24
N LEU A 53 -29.45 -21.17 40.22
CA LEU A 53 -29.77 -22.59 40.38
C LEU A 53 -29.60 -23.35 39.04
N GLY A 54 -28.67 -24.31 39.03
CA GLY A 54 -28.91 -25.66 38.51
C GLY A 54 -28.95 -25.92 36.99
N LYS A 55 -27.78 -26.31 36.47
CA LYS A 55 -27.56 -27.36 35.45
C LYS A 55 -28.75 -28.30 35.17
N LEU A 56 -29.12 -28.43 33.89
CA LEU A 56 -29.36 -29.71 33.20
C LEU A 56 -29.53 -29.50 31.68
N GLY A 57 -28.62 -30.09 30.91
CA GLY A 57 -28.92 -30.81 29.66
C GLY A 57 -29.41 -30.06 28.42
N PHE A 58 -28.63 -30.19 27.35
CA PHE A 58 -29.02 -30.11 25.93
C PHE A 58 -29.45 -28.74 25.37
N GLY A 59 -28.49 -28.06 24.71
CA GLY A 59 -28.76 -26.87 23.90
C GLY A 59 -27.69 -26.70 22.83
N LEU A 60 -28.03 -27.18 21.62
CA LEU A 60 -27.40 -27.03 20.31
C LEU A 60 -26.25 -26.00 20.22
N GLY A 61 -25.06 -26.49 19.83
CA GLY A 61 -23.91 -25.68 19.46
C GLY A 61 -24.29 -24.66 18.37
N GLY A 62 -24.12 -23.39 18.71
CA GLY A 62 -24.31 -22.26 17.79
C GLY A 62 -23.34 -22.33 16.63
N GLN A 63 -23.88 -22.04 15.44
CA GLN A 63 -23.26 -22.13 14.12
C GLN A 63 -21.88 -21.46 14.03
N SER A 64 -20.82 -22.26 13.85
CA SER A 64 -19.51 -21.81 13.35
C SER A 64 -19.41 -21.91 11.81
N GLY A 65 -20.38 -22.54 11.14
CA GLY A 65 -20.28 -22.88 9.72
C GLY A 65 -20.31 -21.69 8.74
N ALA A 66 -20.96 -20.57 9.10
CA ALA A 66 -21.08 -19.43 8.19
C ALA A 66 -19.82 -18.55 8.15
N THR A 67 -19.18 -18.32 9.30
CA THR A 67 -17.93 -17.55 9.39
C THR A 67 -16.76 -18.31 8.77
N ASP A 68 -16.73 -19.63 8.95
CA ASP A 68 -15.69 -20.49 8.38
C ASP A 68 -15.80 -20.55 6.85
N ALA A 69 -17.03 -20.60 6.31
CA ALA A 69 -17.28 -20.56 4.87
C ALA A 69 -16.86 -19.22 4.23
N VAL A 70 -17.16 -18.09 4.86
CA VAL A 70 -16.79 -16.76 4.36
C VAL A 70 -15.28 -16.57 4.32
N SER A 71 -14.57 -17.01 5.37
CA SER A 71 -13.11 -17.01 5.41
C SER A 71 -12.50 -17.90 4.33
N SER A 72 -13.11 -19.06 4.06
CA SER A 72 -12.63 -19.98 3.02
C SER A 72 -12.62 -19.37 1.62
N ILE A 73 -13.56 -18.47 1.29
CA ILE A 73 -13.59 -17.80 -0.01
C ILE A 73 -12.44 -16.79 -0.13
N ALA A 74 -12.21 -15.96 0.89
CA ALA A 74 -11.13 -14.98 0.89
C ALA A 74 -9.74 -15.62 0.94
N GLN A 75 -9.64 -16.80 1.54
CA GLN A 75 -8.40 -17.58 1.60
C GLN A 75 -8.14 -18.45 0.36
N GLY A 76 -9.12 -18.57 -0.55
CA GLY A 76 -8.99 -19.28 -1.83
C GLY A 76 -8.04 -18.57 -2.80
N PRO A 77 -7.67 -19.22 -3.92
CA PRO A 77 -6.82 -18.63 -4.95
C PRO A 77 -7.50 -17.45 -5.68
N ASP A 78 -6.69 -16.68 -6.40
CA ASP A 78 -7.22 -15.74 -7.40
C ASP A 78 -7.49 -16.48 -8.71
N ASP A 79 -8.76 -16.79 -8.97
CA ASP A 79 -9.21 -17.53 -10.16
C ASP A 79 -9.51 -16.62 -11.37
N ASP A 80 -9.26 -15.30 -11.27
CA ASP A 80 -9.39 -14.41 -12.40
C ASP A 80 -8.35 -14.75 -13.48
N VAL A 81 -8.71 -14.53 -14.75
CA VAL A 81 -7.82 -14.79 -15.90
C VAL A 81 -7.37 -13.46 -16.50
N PRO A 82 -6.05 -13.24 -16.69
CA PRO A 82 -5.56 -12.03 -17.32
C PRO A 82 -5.90 -12.02 -18.82
N ALA A 83 -5.74 -10.88 -19.49
CA ALA A 83 -5.95 -10.80 -20.93
C ALA A 83 -5.00 -11.77 -21.70
N PRO A 84 -5.35 -12.21 -22.92
CA PRO A 84 -4.52 -13.14 -23.68
C PRO A 84 -3.06 -12.69 -23.84
N GLY A 85 -2.13 -13.57 -23.52
CA GLY A 85 -0.69 -13.30 -23.57
C GLY A 85 -0.16 -12.38 -22.47
N GLN A 86 -0.96 -12.10 -21.44
CA GLN A 86 -0.56 -11.36 -20.24
C GLN A 86 -0.44 -12.30 -19.04
N GLU A 87 0.31 -11.86 -18.04
CA GLU A 87 0.44 -12.53 -16.74
C GLU A 87 0.01 -11.60 -15.61
N PHE A 88 -0.51 -12.18 -14.52
CA PHE A 88 -0.76 -11.44 -13.28
C PHE A 88 0.47 -11.40 -12.37
N ALA A 89 0.62 -10.32 -11.64
CA ALA A 89 1.52 -10.16 -10.50
C ALA A 89 0.83 -9.35 -9.41
N GLN A 90 1.10 -9.60 -8.13
CA GLN A 90 0.45 -8.88 -7.04
C GLN A 90 1.44 -8.47 -5.94
N PHE A 91 1.38 -7.19 -5.54
CA PHE A 91 2.34 -6.58 -4.62
C PHE A 91 1.63 -5.73 -3.56
N GLY A 92 2.00 -5.91 -2.29
CA GLY A 92 1.65 -5.02 -1.17
C GLY A 92 2.87 -4.23 -0.74
N ALA A 93 2.78 -2.89 -0.70
CA ALA A 93 3.93 -2.01 -0.45
C ALA A 93 3.54 -0.72 0.28
N GLY A 94 2.58 -0.82 1.20
CA GLY A 94 1.96 0.34 1.87
C GLY A 94 0.70 0.82 1.17
N CYS A 95 0.38 2.12 1.30
CA CYS A 95 -0.77 2.72 0.63
C CYS A 95 -0.73 2.47 -0.88
N PHE A 96 -1.73 1.77 -1.40
CA PHE A 96 -1.74 1.28 -2.78
C PHE A 96 -1.74 2.37 -3.86
N TRP A 97 -2.05 3.64 -3.53
CA TRP A 97 -2.12 4.73 -4.51
C TRP A 97 -0.77 5.06 -5.13
N GLY A 98 0.26 5.18 -4.29
CA GLY A 98 1.62 5.42 -4.74
C GLY A 98 2.23 4.20 -5.43
N VAL A 99 1.86 3.01 -4.97
CA VAL A 99 2.33 1.74 -5.52
C VAL A 99 1.76 1.51 -6.91
N GLU A 100 0.46 1.75 -7.09
CA GLU A 100 -0.21 1.64 -8.40
C GLU A 100 0.45 2.56 -9.41
N LEU A 101 0.63 3.84 -9.06
CA LEU A 101 1.27 4.81 -9.96
C LEU A 101 2.68 4.39 -10.37
N ALA A 102 3.44 3.74 -9.47
CA ALA A 102 4.76 3.21 -9.82
C ALA A 102 4.66 2.13 -10.91
N PHE A 103 3.73 1.18 -10.77
CA PHE A 103 3.52 0.13 -11.79
C PHE A 103 2.89 0.66 -13.07
N GLN A 104 2.01 1.66 -13.00
CA GLN A 104 1.44 2.31 -14.19
C GLN A 104 2.53 2.84 -15.12
N ARG A 105 3.67 3.28 -14.58
CA ARG A 105 4.79 3.85 -15.33
C ARG A 105 5.74 2.81 -15.93
N VAL A 106 5.62 1.53 -15.58
CA VAL A 106 6.52 0.48 -16.10
C VAL A 106 6.14 0.14 -17.55
N PRO A 107 7.06 0.27 -18.52
CA PRO A 107 6.82 -0.21 -19.89
C PRO A 107 6.51 -1.71 -19.91
N GLY A 108 5.55 -2.15 -20.73
CA GLY A 108 5.09 -3.54 -20.78
C GLY A 108 4.04 -3.92 -19.73
N VAL A 109 3.81 -3.10 -18.69
CA VAL A 109 2.59 -3.21 -17.86
C VAL A 109 1.39 -2.72 -18.67
N THR A 110 0.37 -3.57 -18.80
CA THR A 110 -0.82 -3.32 -19.62
C THR A 110 -2.05 -2.94 -18.80
N LYS A 111 -2.12 -3.35 -17.52
CA LYS A 111 -3.19 -2.96 -16.59
C LYS A 111 -2.66 -2.89 -15.17
N THR A 112 -3.18 -1.94 -14.39
CA THR A 112 -3.06 -1.93 -12.93
C THR A 112 -4.44 -1.86 -12.31
N GLU A 113 -4.58 -2.43 -11.13
CA GLU A 113 -5.76 -2.25 -10.30
C GLU A 113 -5.40 -2.41 -8.83
N VAL A 114 -5.96 -1.54 -7.98
CA VAL A 114 -5.80 -1.63 -6.54
C VAL A 114 -6.91 -2.44 -5.89
N GLY A 115 -6.59 -3.12 -4.79
CA GLY A 115 -7.53 -3.97 -4.11
C GLY A 115 -7.04 -4.50 -2.77
N TYR A 116 -7.81 -5.46 -2.26
CA TYR A 116 -7.61 -6.11 -0.98
C TYR A 116 -7.41 -7.61 -1.19
N SER A 117 -6.42 -8.20 -0.53
CA SER A 117 -6.14 -9.64 -0.63
C SER A 117 -5.52 -10.18 0.67
N GLN A 118 -5.32 -11.49 0.77
CA GLN A 118 -4.70 -12.20 1.92
C GLN A 118 -5.45 -12.15 3.27
N GLY A 119 -6.59 -11.45 3.33
CA GLY A 119 -7.43 -11.36 4.52
C GLY A 119 -8.46 -12.47 4.63
N ASN A 120 -9.24 -12.43 5.71
CA ASN A 120 -10.17 -13.49 6.10
C ASN A 120 -11.64 -13.13 5.83
N SER A 121 -11.90 -11.97 5.24
CA SER A 121 -13.26 -11.46 5.01
C SER A 121 -13.59 -11.53 3.52
N HIS A 122 -14.77 -12.04 3.18
CA HIS A 122 -15.25 -11.99 1.80
C HIS A 122 -15.84 -10.60 1.51
N GLU A 123 -15.61 -10.09 0.30
CA GLU A 123 -16.13 -8.79 -0.18
C GLU A 123 -15.91 -7.63 0.82
N PRO A 124 -14.67 -7.41 1.30
CA PRO A 124 -14.40 -6.34 2.24
C PRO A 124 -14.59 -4.97 1.59
N THR A 125 -15.17 -4.02 2.33
CA THR A 125 -15.15 -2.59 1.98
C THR A 125 -13.85 -1.94 2.45
N TYR A 126 -13.53 -0.76 1.93
CA TYR A 126 -12.43 0.06 2.45
C TYR A 126 -12.56 0.30 3.96
N GLU A 127 -13.78 0.58 4.45
CA GLU A 127 -14.05 0.79 5.86
C GLU A 127 -13.74 -0.45 6.70
N ASP A 128 -14.09 -1.64 6.21
CA ASP A 128 -13.77 -2.90 6.88
C ASP A 128 -12.25 -3.09 7.02
N VAL A 129 -11.50 -2.85 5.93
CA VAL A 129 -10.04 -2.96 5.92
C VAL A 129 -9.39 -1.92 6.84
N CYS A 130 -9.91 -0.69 6.89
CA CYS A 130 -9.43 0.37 7.78
C CYS A 130 -9.52 0.00 9.27
N THR A 131 -10.42 -0.92 9.65
CA THR A 131 -10.49 -1.41 11.04
C THR A 131 -9.26 -2.23 11.45
N GLY A 132 -8.50 -2.75 10.48
CA GLY A 132 -7.38 -3.68 10.69
C GLY A 132 -7.79 -5.10 11.10
N ARG A 133 -9.09 -5.39 11.21
CA ARG A 133 -9.59 -6.69 11.72
C ARG A 133 -9.71 -7.77 10.64
N THR A 134 -9.77 -7.37 9.37
CA THR A 134 -9.97 -8.29 8.24
C THR A 134 -8.69 -9.03 7.86
N ASN A 135 -7.52 -8.54 8.30
CA ASN A 135 -6.19 -9.01 7.91
C ASN A 135 -5.89 -8.90 6.40
N HIS A 136 -6.72 -8.18 5.63
CA HIS A 136 -6.38 -7.86 4.25
C HIS A 136 -5.11 -7.00 4.18
N SER A 137 -4.34 -7.16 3.10
CA SER A 137 -3.35 -6.19 2.66
C SER A 137 -3.99 -5.32 1.57
N GLU A 138 -3.69 -4.02 1.59
CA GLU A 138 -3.75 -3.23 0.37
C GLU A 138 -2.69 -3.78 -0.60
N VAL A 139 -3.13 -4.05 -1.83
CA VAL A 139 -2.29 -4.60 -2.88
C VAL A 139 -2.59 -3.94 -4.22
N VAL A 140 -1.61 -3.99 -5.10
CA VAL A 140 -1.77 -3.71 -6.53
C VAL A 140 -1.69 -5.04 -7.27
N ARG A 141 -2.72 -5.36 -8.06
CA ARG A 141 -2.67 -6.42 -9.06
C ARG A 141 -2.31 -5.81 -10.41
N VAL A 142 -1.27 -6.36 -11.03
CA VAL A 142 -0.67 -5.88 -12.27
C VAL A 142 -0.90 -6.94 -13.34
N GLN A 143 -1.31 -6.51 -14.54
CA GLN A 143 -1.17 -7.31 -15.76
C GLN A 143 -0.01 -6.78 -16.59
N TYR A 144 0.86 -7.68 -17.05
CA TYR A 144 2.02 -7.32 -17.86
C TYR A 144 2.22 -8.30 -19.02
N ASP A 145 2.81 -7.82 -20.11
CA ASP A 145 3.22 -8.65 -21.24
C ASP A 145 4.65 -9.18 -20.96
N PRO A 146 4.83 -10.49 -20.69
CA PRO A 146 6.15 -11.06 -20.37
C PRO A 146 7.17 -10.92 -21.50
N ARG A 147 6.74 -10.56 -22.72
CA ARG A 147 7.63 -10.27 -23.86
C ARG A 147 8.17 -8.84 -23.85
N GLN A 148 7.59 -7.94 -23.06
CA GLN A 148 7.96 -6.53 -22.99
C GLN A 148 8.43 -6.10 -21.59
N CYS A 149 7.97 -6.78 -20.55
CA CYS A 149 8.31 -6.56 -19.15
C CYS A 149 8.58 -7.90 -18.48
N SER A 150 9.74 -8.08 -17.87
CA SER A 150 10.00 -9.27 -17.06
C SER A 150 9.42 -9.10 -15.65
N TYR A 151 9.24 -10.21 -14.94
CA TYR A 151 8.86 -10.16 -13.53
C TYR A 151 9.94 -9.48 -12.67
N TYR A 152 11.22 -9.55 -13.06
CA TYR A 152 12.30 -8.84 -12.37
C TYR A 152 12.19 -7.31 -12.51
N ASP A 153 11.68 -6.80 -13.63
CA ASP A 153 11.42 -5.36 -13.80
C ASP A 153 10.33 -4.88 -12.81
N LEU A 154 9.31 -5.72 -12.57
CA LEU A 154 8.28 -5.45 -11.57
C LEU A 154 8.85 -5.50 -10.14
N LEU A 155 9.73 -6.46 -9.86
CA LEU A 155 10.42 -6.55 -8.56
C LEU A 155 11.32 -5.34 -8.31
N ASP A 156 12.06 -4.87 -9.32
CA ASP A 156 12.89 -3.68 -9.20
C ASP A 156 12.03 -2.43 -8.92
N ALA A 157 10.88 -2.29 -9.58
CA ALA A 157 9.91 -1.22 -9.29
C ALA A 157 9.35 -1.33 -7.85
N PHE A 158 9.05 -2.55 -7.39
CA PHE A 158 8.58 -2.83 -6.03
C PHE A 158 9.61 -2.42 -4.97
N TRP A 159 10.87 -2.83 -5.13
CA TRP A 159 11.94 -2.50 -4.18
C TRP A 159 12.27 -1.01 -4.14
N ALA A 160 12.15 -0.31 -5.28
CA ALA A 160 12.37 1.14 -5.35
C ALA A 160 11.24 1.97 -4.71
N ARG A 161 10.04 1.38 -4.54
CA ARG A 161 8.83 2.11 -4.14
C ARG A 161 8.65 2.28 -2.63
N HIS A 162 9.18 1.37 -1.82
CA HIS A 162 8.84 1.30 -0.39
C HIS A 162 10.03 0.91 0.49
N ASP A 163 9.84 0.94 1.81
CA ASP A 163 10.82 0.44 2.78
C ASP A 163 10.44 -1.01 3.12
N PRO A 164 11.18 -2.02 2.64
CA PRO A 164 10.82 -3.41 2.86
C PRO A 164 11.20 -3.92 4.26
N THR A 165 11.63 -3.04 5.17
CA THR A 165 12.17 -3.38 6.51
C THR A 165 11.27 -2.91 7.66
N THR A 166 10.11 -2.32 7.35
CA THR A 166 9.12 -1.87 8.32
C THR A 166 7.93 -2.83 8.39
N LEU A 167 7.82 -3.55 9.51
CA LEU A 167 6.74 -4.51 9.72
C LEU A 167 5.40 -3.78 9.91
N ASN A 168 4.38 -4.16 9.13
CA ASN A 168 2.99 -3.65 9.23
C ASN A 168 2.92 -2.11 9.23
N ARG A 169 3.76 -1.48 8.41
CA ARG A 169 3.85 -0.03 8.28
C ARG A 169 4.56 0.34 6.98
N GLN A 170 4.11 1.43 6.36
CA GLN A 170 4.88 2.13 5.35
C GLN A 170 4.79 3.64 5.58
N GLY A 171 5.93 4.28 5.85
CA GLY A 171 5.94 5.70 6.26
C GLY A 171 5.08 5.92 7.51
N ASN A 172 4.08 6.81 7.39
CA ASN A 172 3.13 7.12 8.47
C ASN A 172 1.88 6.23 8.47
N ASP A 173 1.71 5.38 7.46
CA ASP A 173 0.58 4.46 7.36
C ASP A 173 0.89 3.20 8.18
N VAL A 174 0.21 3.04 9.32
CA VAL A 174 0.46 1.97 10.30
C VAL A 174 -0.72 1.00 10.33
N GLY A 175 -0.44 -0.28 10.17
CA GLY A 175 -1.44 -1.33 10.15
C GLY A 175 -1.02 -2.52 9.30
N THR A 176 -1.59 -3.69 9.58
CA THR A 176 -1.31 -4.91 8.80
C THR A 176 -1.67 -4.75 7.33
N GLN A 177 -2.66 -3.89 7.02
CA GLN A 177 -3.05 -3.59 5.64
C GLN A 177 -1.95 -2.90 4.82
N TYR A 178 -0.95 -2.31 5.47
CA TYR A 178 0.15 -1.61 4.80
C TYR A 178 1.45 -2.44 4.79
N ARG A 179 1.36 -3.76 5.01
CA ARG A 179 2.54 -4.63 5.04
C ARG A 179 3.17 -4.78 3.66
N SER A 180 4.47 -5.07 3.67
CA SER A 180 5.21 -5.44 2.48
C SER A 180 4.96 -6.92 2.13
N GLY A 181 4.56 -7.21 0.90
CA GLY A 181 4.25 -8.56 0.45
C GLY A 181 4.35 -8.74 -1.06
N ILE A 182 4.82 -9.91 -1.47
CA ILE A 182 4.84 -10.38 -2.86
C ILE A 182 3.95 -11.61 -2.93
N TYR A 183 2.93 -11.56 -3.77
CA TYR A 183 1.91 -12.59 -3.89
C TYR A 183 1.97 -13.23 -5.28
N PHE A 184 2.58 -14.41 -5.35
CA PHE A 184 2.95 -15.03 -6.62
C PHE A 184 1.82 -15.89 -7.20
N TYR A 185 1.72 -15.91 -8.53
CA TYR A 185 0.79 -16.75 -9.29
C TYR A 185 1.45 -18.04 -9.81
N THR A 186 2.79 -18.06 -9.92
CA THR A 186 3.53 -19.22 -10.43
C THR A 186 4.76 -19.54 -9.59
N PRO A 187 5.28 -20.79 -9.63
CA PRO A 187 6.54 -21.15 -8.98
C PRO A 187 7.74 -20.34 -9.48
N GLU A 188 7.74 -19.91 -10.74
CA GLU A 188 8.79 -19.06 -11.31
C GLU A 188 8.80 -17.68 -10.66
N GLN A 189 7.62 -17.09 -10.44
CA GLN A 189 7.48 -15.84 -9.70
C GLN A 189 7.92 -15.98 -8.24
N GLU A 190 7.58 -17.09 -7.58
CA GLU A 190 8.04 -17.37 -6.21
C GLU A 190 9.57 -17.40 -6.14
N LYS A 191 10.19 -18.17 -7.05
CA LYS A 191 11.66 -18.28 -7.13
C LYS A 191 12.30 -16.92 -7.36
N ALA A 192 11.84 -16.17 -8.36
CA ALA A 192 12.36 -14.85 -8.68
C ALA A 192 12.21 -13.87 -7.51
N ALA A 193 11.07 -13.90 -6.80
CA ALA A 193 10.84 -13.08 -5.62
C ALA A 193 11.85 -13.39 -4.50
N ARG A 194 12.10 -14.69 -4.22
CA ARG A 194 13.07 -15.12 -3.20
C ARG A 194 14.49 -14.69 -3.54
N GLU A 195 14.92 -14.91 -4.78
CA GLU A 195 16.23 -14.44 -5.27
C GLU A 195 16.37 -12.92 -5.18
N SER A 196 15.29 -12.18 -5.48
CA SER A 196 15.30 -10.71 -5.38
C SER A 196 15.41 -10.21 -3.95
N ILE A 197 14.82 -10.90 -2.95
CA ILE A 197 15.04 -10.59 -1.53
C ILE A 197 16.51 -10.76 -1.17
N GLU A 198 17.14 -11.86 -1.57
CA GLU A 198 18.55 -12.11 -1.28
C GLU A 198 19.46 -11.04 -1.89
N LYS A 199 19.16 -10.61 -3.12
CA LYS A 199 19.86 -9.51 -3.80
C LYS A 199 19.65 -8.20 -3.06
N GLN A 200 18.40 -7.85 -2.75
CA GLN A 200 18.04 -6.57 -2.12
C GLN A 200 18.57 -6.47 -0.69
N GLN A 201 18.51 -7.55 0.09
CA GLN A 201 18.98 -7.58 1.47
C GLN A 201 20.46 -7.19 1.61
N LYS A 202 21.29 -7.49 0.60
CA LYS A 202 22.72 -7.10 0.57
C LYS A 202 22.93 -5.59 0.55
N THR A 203 21.92 -4.82 0.14
CA THR A 203 21.97 -3.35 0.07
C THR A 203 21.38 -2.67 1.31
N LEU A 204 20.74 -3.43 2.21
CA LEU A 204 20.00 -2.92 3.35
C LEU A 204 20.60 -3.42 4.67
N ASN A 205 20.77 -2.50 5.62
CA ASN A 205 21.26 -2.83 6.97
C ASN A 205 20.19 -3.50 7.83
N ARG A 206 18.91 -3.14 7.61
CA ARG A 206 17.78 -3.71 8.32
C ARG A 206 17.27 -4.95 7.57
N LYS A 207 16.80 -5.94 8.32
CA LYS A 207 16.25 -7.17 7.75
C LYS A 207 14.97 -6.86 6.98
N ILE A 208 14.87 -7.38 5.76
CA ILE A 208 13.65 -7.37 4.96
C ILE A 208 12.58 -8.23 5.65
N VAL A 209 11.37 -7.66 5.76
CA VAL A 209 10.20 -8.29 6.38
C VAL A 209 9.11 -8.62 5.36
N THR A 210 9.37 -8.39 4.07
CA THR A 210 8.46 -8.73 2.96
C THR A 210 8.06 -10.21 3.02
N GLU A 211 6.76 -10.48 3.07
CA GLU A 211 6.25 -11.84 2.95
C GLU A 211 6.22 -12.30 1.47
N ILE A 212 6.51 -13.57 1.21
CA ILE A 212 6.34 -14.20 -0.10
C ILE A 212 5.35 -15.35 0.09
N LEU A 213 4.15 -15.18 -0.44
CA LEU A 213 3.04 -16.13 -0.29
C LEU A 213 2.32 -16.34 -1.63
N PRO A 214 1.58 -17.44 -1.81
CA PRO A 214 0.72 -17.60 -2.97
C PRO A 214 -0.32 -16.48 -3.08
N ALA A 215 -0.61 -16.04 -4.29
CA ALA A 215 -1.74 -15.16 -4.57
C ALA A 215 -3.06 -15.82 -4.13
N LYS A 216 -3.91 -15.02 -3.49
CA LYS A 216 -5.23 -15.40 -3.00
C LYS A 216 -6.26 -14.47 -3.60
N LYS A 217 -7.54 -14.77 -3.40
CA LYS A 217 -8.67 -14.01 -3.89
C LYS A 217 -8.42 -12.51 -3.82
N PHE A 218 -8.51 -11.87 -4.97
CA PHE A 218 -8.36 -10.43 -5.11
C PHE A 218 -9.73 -9.77 -5.10
N TYR A 219 -9.90 -8.79 -4.20
CA TYR A 219 -11.09 -7.95 -4.16
C TYR A 219 -10.70 -6.58 -4.68
N ARG A 220 -11.13 -6.25 -5.91
CA ARG A 220 -10.91 -4.92 -6.48
C ARG A 220 -11.51 -3.86 -5.57
N ALA A 221 -10.72 -2.86 -5.19
CA ALA A 221 -11.20 -1.75 -4.37
C ALA A 221 -12.14 -0.84 -5.18
N GLU A 222 -12.86 0.02 -4.47
CA GLU A 222 -13.83 0.96 -5.02
C GLU A 222 -13.19 1.89 -6.06
N GLU A 223 -13.99 2.34 -7.04
CA GLU A 223 -13.48 3.08 -8.19
C GLU A 223 -12.79 4.42 -7.84
N TYR A 224 -13.11 5.00 -6.68
CA TYR A 224 -12.46 6.22 -6.21
C TYR A 224 -11.00 5.99 -5.75
N HIS A 225 -10.59 4.74 -5.49
CA HIS A 225 -9.20 4.40 -5.18
C HIS A 225 -8.35 4.14 -6.43
N GLN A 226 -8.98 3.82 -7.55
CA GLN A 226 -8.32 3.35 -8.77
C GLN A 226 -7.66 4.52 -9.50
N GLN A 227 -6.38 4.41 -9.82
CA GLN A 227 -5.53 5.44 -10.44
C GLN A 227 -5.64 6.80 -9.71
N TYR A 228 -5.77 6.79 -8.38
CA TYR A 228 -6.10 7.96 -7.57
C TYR A 228 -5.14 9.14 -7.77
N LEU A 229 -3.83 8.89 -7.83
CA LEU A 229 -2.82 9.94 -8.00
C LEU A 229 -2.77 10.51 -9.42
N GLU A 230 -3.05 9.69 -10.43
CA GLU A 230 -3.20 10.14 -11.82
C GLU A 230 -4.44 11.03 -11.96
N LYS A 231 -5.53 10.69 -11.25
CA LYS A 231 -6.79 11.46 -11.22
C LYS A 231 -6.68 12.79 -10.45
N GLY A 232 -5.59 13.03 -9.70
CA GLY A 232 -5.34 14.31 -9.02
C GLY A 232 -4.96 14.19 -7.54
N GLY A 233 -5.14 13.01 -6.94
CA GLY A 233 -4.90 12.79 -5.53
C GLY A 233 -5.71 13.72 -4.61
N ARG A 234 -5.28 13.82 -3.35
CA ARG A 234 -5.96 14.58 -2.29
C ARG A 234 -6.02 16.07 -2.55
N PHE A 235 -5.03 16.60 -3.25
CA PHE A 235 -4.83 18.05 -3.43
C PHE A 235 -5.18 18.54 -4.85
N GLY A 236 -5.64 17.64 -5.75
CA GLY A 236 -5.97 17.97 -7.13
C GLY A 236 -4.76 18.12 -8.07
N PHE A 237 -3.54 17.88 -7.59
CA PHE A 237 -2.32 17.94 -8.40
C PHE A 237 -2.00 16.56 -8.98
N GLN A 238 -2.41 16.33 -10.23
CA GLN A 238 -2.17 15.09 -10.95
C GLN A 238 -0.68 14.73 -10.99
N GLN A 239 -0.41 13.43 -10.89
CA GLN A 239 0.92 12.88 -11.08
C GLN A 239 0.90 12.01 -12.33
N SER A 240 1.78 12.30 -13.29
CA SER A 240 1.81 11.61 -14.58
C SER A 240 1.99 10.10 -14.40
N ALA A 241 1.17 9.30 -15.09
CA ALA A 241 1.31 7.85 -15.19
C ALA A 241 2.00 7.40 -16.50
N ALA A 242 2.56 8.35 -17.27
CA ALA A 242 3.22 8.05 -18.53
C ALA A 242 4.35 7.01 -18.35
N LYS A 243 4.47 6.09 -19.32
CA LYS A 243 5.50 5.05 -19.32
C LYS A 243 6.90 5.68 -19.25
N GLY A 244 7.73 5.21 -18.33
CA GLY A 244 9.07 5.73 -18.08
C GLY A 244 9.14 7.05 -17.32
N CYS A 245 8.02 7.59 -16.82
CA CYS A 245 8.02 8.80 -16.00
C CYS A 245 8.76 8.57 -14.68
N ASN A 246 9.81 9.36 -14.42
CA ASN A 246 10.65 9.27 -13.23
C ASN A 246 10.41 10.41 -12.22
N ASP A 247 9.37 11.23 -12.43
CA ASP A 247 8.98 12.27 -11.47
C ASP A 247 8.72 11.65 -10.09
N PRO A 248 9.23 12.23 -8.98
CA PRO A 248 9.02 11.67 -7.66
C PRO A 248 7.52 11.51 -7.32
N ILE A 249 7.11 10.29 -7.00
CA ILE A 249 5.73 10.01 -6.60
C ILE A 249 5.51 10.48 -5.16
N ARG A 250 4.57 11.41 -4.98
CA ARG A 250 4.06 11.91 -3.70
C ARG A 250 2.94 11.00 -3.22
N CYS A 251 2.96 10.61 -1.95
CA CYS A 251 2.12 9.54 -1.42
C CYS A 251 0.61 9.76 -1.61
N TYR A 252 0.13 11.00 -1.47
CA TYR A 252 -1.31 11.28 -1.42
C TYR A 252 -1.79 12.32 -2.43
N GLY A 253 -0.91 12.92 -3.22
CA GLY A 253 -1.22 14.08 -4.08
C GLY A 253 -0.12 15.11 -4.07
#